data_AF-A0A1Y5CVP1-F1
#
_entry.id   AF-A0A1Y5CVP1-F1
#
_cell.length_a   1.000
_cell.length_b   1.000
_cell.length_c   1.000
_cell.angle_alpha   90.00
_cell.angle_beta   90.00
_cell.angle_gamma   90.00
#
_symmetry.space_group_name_H-M   'P 1'
#
loop_
_entity.id
_entity.type
_entity.pdbx_description
1 polymer ?
#
loop_
_entity_poly.entity_id
_entity_poly.type
_entity_poly.pdbx_seq_one_letter_code
_entity_poly.pdbx_strand_id
1 'polypeptide(L)'
;MVVSSAQYAYAIDCAGGLIHISHAVKHKTYSCSGCSDVMVAVKGKINVHHFRHNNATCSYESYLHNAAKTAFYNRFNESIEPLSLLLERSITCKSSKQKFLQDDSVSCTELVDAKYNLKSLFNKATLELYDKKTGFTPDVMLSNVDNDNRCYIEIFVTHACTEEKIASDIPIIEISVNDENDIKYIQECDLSINHANISLYNFDAKERSVHECHGNCKLNSHKFETWSLSPSGRLNKVVQSFNYLSIEELEVSNCWPVTLDNLIKSEKITCLVKDMDPRNVYENCLKCASAKGWDDGKTVCTVKRTSVPYTEAKVCKHYKAYSWSCPCKSGAW
;
A
#
# COMPACT_ATOMS: atom_id res chain seq x y z
N MET A 1 -36.24 -9.56 5.28
CA MET A 1 -36.72 -9.76 6.66
C MET A 1 -35.72 -9.07 7.56
N VAL A 2 -36.12 -7.97 8.19
CA VAL A 2 -35.25 -7.24 9.12
C VAL A 2 -35.22 -8.05 10.41
N VAL A 3 -34.11 -8.72 10.68
CA VAL A 3 -33.87 -9.30 12.00
C VAL A 3 -33.75 -8.10 12.93
N SER A 4 -34.79 -7.84 13.71
CA SER A 4 -34.75 -6.84 14.78
C SER A 4 -33.56 -7.15 15.67
N SER A 5 -32.54 -6.27 15.69
CA SER A 5 -31.51 -6.31 16.71
C SER A 5 -32.19 -6.20 18.09
N ALA A 6 -31.62 -6.86 19.08
CA ALA A 6 -32.10 -6.74 20.45
C ALA A 6 -31.68 -5.38 21.01
N GLN A 7 -32.65 -4.50 21.26
CA GLN A 7 -32.41 -3.32 22.07
C GLN A 7 -31.89 -3.76 23.46
N TYR A 8 -30.76 -3.22 23.89
CA TYR A 8 -30.08 -3.57 25.16
C TYR A 8 -29.50 -5.00 25.20
N ALA A 9 -28.65 -5.34 24.24
CA ALA A 9 -27.93 -6.63 24.25
C ALA A 9 -26.76 -6.69 25.27
N TYR A 10 -26.33 -5.56 25.81
CA TYR A 10 -25.22 -5.45 26.76
C TYR A 10 -25.67 -4.89 28.11
N ALA A 11 -24.97 -5.26 29.18
CA ALA A 11 -25.14 -4.69 30.51
C ALA A 11 -23.83 -4.80 31.32
N ILE A 12 -23.74 -4.07 32.43
CA ILE A 12 -22.63 -4.18 33.38
C ILE A 12 -22.97 -5.25 34.42
N ASP A 13 -22.03 -6.16 34.69
CA ASP A 13 -22.17 -7.18 35.73
C ASP A 13 -21.70 -6.69 37.11
N CYS A 14 -21.78 -7.56 38.11
CA CYS A 14 -21.37 -7.24 39.47
C CYS A 14 -19.87 -6.98 39.65
N ALA A 15 -19.03 -7.40 38.69
CA ALA A 15 -17.59 -7.13 38.68
C ALA A 15 -17.26 -5.81 37.95
N GLY A 16 -18.27 -5.12 37.40
CA GLY A 16 -18.07 -3.92 36.59
C GLY A 16 -17.73 -4.21 35.13
N GLY A 17 -17.80 -5.48 34.70
CA GLY A 17 -17.50 -5.89 33.33
C GLY A 17 -18.71 -5.74 32.41
N LEU A 18 -18.48 -5.31 31.17
CA LEU A 18 -19.51 -5.29 30.13
C LEU A 18 -19.76 -6.71 29.60
N ILE A 19 -20.99 -7.19 29.72
CA ILE A 19 -21.39 -8.54 29.32
C ILE A 19 -22.48 -8.50 28.25
N HIS A 20 -22.36 -9.37 27.25
CA HIS A 20 -23.42 -9.60 26.27
C HIS A 20 -24.48 -10.58 26.82
N ILE A 21 -25.74 -10.39 26.46
CA ILE A 21 -26.90 -11.18 26.95
C ILE A 21 -26.75 -12.70 26.71
N SER A 22 -26.00 -13.12 25.68
CA SER A 22 -25.68 -14.52 25.44
C SER A 22 -24.99 -15.18 26.65
N HIS A 23 -24.11 -14.43 27.33
CA HIS A 23 -23.33 -14.89 28.49
C HIS A 23 -24.01 -14.57 29.83
N ALA A 24 -25.09 -13.78 29.83
CA ALA A 24 -25.83 -13.44 31.03
C ALA A 24 -26.55 -14.65 31.65
N VAL A 25 -26.58 -14.68 32.99
CA VAL A 25 -27.23 -15.69 33.82
C VAL A 25 -28.58 -15.14 34.30
N LYS A 26 -29.64 -15.93 34.14
CA LYS A 26 -30.96 -15.55 34.67
C LYS A 26 -30.91 -15.37 36.19
N HIS A 27 -31.77 -14.50 36.71
CA HIS A 27 -31.91 -14.21 38.15
C HIS A 27 -30.67 -13.55 38.80
N LYS A 28 -29.67 -13.16 38.02
CA LYS A 28 -28.67 -12.17 38.45
C LYS A 28 -29.11 -10.76 38.11
N THR A 29 -28.62 -9.82 38.91
CA THR A 29 -28.79 -8.38 38.72
C THR A 29 -27.67 -7.85 37.84
N TYR A 30 -28.03 -7.04 36.86
CA TYR A 30 -27.12 -6.31 35.99
C TYR A 30 -27.45 -4.82 36.08
N SER A 31 -26.57 -3.94 35.62
CA SER A 31 -26.86 -2.50 35.53
C SER A 31 -26.71 -1.99 34.10
N CYS A 32 -27.53 -1.00 33.74
CA CYS A 32 -27.48 -0.36 32.42
C CYS A 32 -26.23 0.50 32.30
N SER A 33 -25.49 0.39 31.19
CA SER A 33 -24.32 1.24 30.93
C SER A 33 -24.66 2.72 30.81
N GLY A 34 -25.90 3.05 30.41
CA GLY A 34 -26.36 4.43 30.21
C GLY A 34 -26.82 5.11 31.50
N CYS A 35 -27.78 4.49 32.22
CA CYS A 35 -28.43 5.09 33.40
C CYS A 35 -28.03 4.45 34.74
N SER A 36 -27.20 3.40 34.72
CA SER A 36 -26.78 2.64 35.92
C SER A 36 -27.90 1.89 36.67
N ASP A 37 -29.16 2.02 36.25
CA ASP A 37 -30.27 1.30 36.87
C ASP A 37 -30.22 -0.20 36.64
N VAL A 38 -30.85 -0.92 37.56
CA VAL A 38 -30.94 -2.38 37.54
C VAL A 38 -31.66 -2.88 36.28
N MET A 39 -31.03 -3.85 35.62
CA MET A 39 -31.57 -4.61 34.51
C MET A 39 -31.72 -6.10 34.87
N VAL A 40 -32.65 -6.76 34.19
CA VAL A 40 -32.89 -8.21 34.29
C VAL A 40 -32.69 -8.87 32.92
N ALA A 41 -31.96 -9.99 32.90
CA ALA A 41 -31.75 -10.77 31.68
C ALA A 41 -33.03 -11.49 31.25
N VAL A 42 -33.55 -11.16 30.06
CA VAL A 42 -34.72 -11.78 29.45
C VAL A 42 -34.28 -12.80 28.41
N LYS A 43 -34.27 -14.09 28.77
CA LYS A 43 -33.88 -15.20 27.87
C LYS A 43 -35.06 -16.15 27.65
N GLY A 44 -35.94 -15.77 26.73
CA GLY A 44 -37.11 -16.56 26.31
C GLY A 44 -36.81 -17.50 25.13
N LYS A 45 -37.82 -18.29 24.72
CA LYS A 45 -37.73 -19.13 23.50
C LYS A 45 -38.23 -18.41 22.23
N ILE A 46 -38.99 -17.33 22.39
CA ILE A 46 -39.72 -16.66 21.30
C ILE A 46 -39.03 -15.36 20.87
N ASN A 47 -38.78 -14.46 21.83
CA ASN A 47 -38.16 -13.17 21.55
C ASN A 47 -36.63 -13.25 21.62
N VAL A 48 -35.97 -12.37 20.87
CA VAL A 48 -34.51 -12.16 20.95
C VAL A 48 -34.14 -11.84 22.40
N HIS A 49 -33.07 -12.48 22.88
CA HIS A 49 -32.60 -12.27 24.24
C HIS A 49 -32.11 -10.83 24.38
N HIS A 50 -32.51 -10.16 25.46
CA HIS A 50 -32.09 -8.79 25.77
C HIS A 50 -32.07 -8.56 27.28
N PHE A 51 -31.46 -7.46 27.71
CA PHE A 51 -31.64 -6.94 29.05
C PHE A 51 -32.84 -5.99 29.08
N ARG A 52 -33.65 -6.09 30.14
CA ARG A 52 -34.77 -5.20 30.36
C ARG A 52 -34.54 -4.40 31.63
N HIS A 53 -34.71 -3.07 31.53
CA HIS A 53 -34.73 -2.18 32.68
C HIS A 53 -35.96 -1.27 32.58
N ASN A 54 -36.48 -0.82 33.73
CA ASN A 54 -37.77 -0.10 33.80
C ASN A 54 -37.60 1.42 33.86
N ASN A 55 -36.41 1.94 33.52
CA ASN A 55 -36.16 3.37 33.53
C ASN A 55 -36.64 4.01 32.23
N ALA A 56 -37.78 4.70 32.29
CA ALA A 56 -38.38 5.39 31.16
C ALA A 56 -37.57 6.61 30.67
N THR A 57 -36.61 7.11 31.46
CA THR A 57 -35.79 8.28 31.10
C THR A 57 -34.39 7.91 30.60
N CYS A 58 -34.07 6.62 30.46
CA CYS A 58 -32.78 6.21 29.92
C CYS A 58 -32.70 6.55 28.42
N SER A 59 -31.69 7.33 28.06
CA SER A 59 -31.37 7.54 26.65
C SER A 59 -30.71 6.31 26.06
N TYR A 60 -31.21 5.85 24.91
CA TYR A 60 -30.59 4.77 24.15
C TYR A 60 -29.20 5.17 23.63
N GLU A 61 -29.03 6.45 23.29
CA GLU A 61 -27.74 7.02 22.90
C GLU A 61 -26.69 6.88 24.00
N SER A 62 -27.04 7.29 25.23
CA SER A 62 -26.13 7.16 26.39
C SER A 62 -25.81 5.69 26.69
N TYR A 63 -26.76 4.79 26.48
CA TYR A 63 -26.52 3.35 26.60
C TYR A 63 -25.50 2.85 25.57
N LEU A 64 -25.68 3.16 24.29
CA LEU A 64 -24.78 2.75 23.21
C LEU A 64 -23.39 3.35 23.40
N HIS A 65 -23.32 4.66 23.66
CA HIS A 65 -22.07 5.39 23.87
C HIS A 65 -21.25 4.77 25.01
N ASN A 66 -21.88 4.57 26.16
CA ASN A 66 -21.20 4.00 27.32
C ASN A 66 -20.86 2.52 27.15
N ALA A 67 -21.72 1.73 26.49
CA ALA A 67 -21.40 0.33 26.22
C ALA A 67 -20.23 0.20 25.22
N ALA A 68 -20.21 1.00 24.16
CA ALA A 68 -19.13 0.99 23.16
C ALA A 68 -17.78 1.44 23.74
N LYS A 69 -17.74 2.53 24.51
CA LYS A 69 -16.48 2.99 25.12
C LYS A 69 -15.91 1.97 26.11
N THR A 70 -16.78 1.34 26.91
CA THR A 70 -16.38 0.26 27.82
C THR A 70 -15.94 -0.98 27.04
N ALA A 71 -16.62 -1.34 25.96
CA ALA A 71 -16.23 -2.46 25.10
C ALA A 71 -14.83 -2.27 24.52
N PHE A 72 -14.54 -1.07 23.99
CA PHE A 72 -13.21 -0.74 23.49
C PHE A 72 -12.16 -0.83 24.60
N TYR A 73 -12.41 -0.19 25.74
CA TYR A 73 -11.48 -0.18 26.88
C TYR A 73 -11.16 -1.59 27.38
N ASN A 74 -12.18 -2.44 27.54
CA ASN A 74 -12.00 -3.82 27.96
C ASN A 74 -11.22 -4.60 26.90
N ARG A 75 -11.56 -4.46 25.62
CA ARG A 75 -10.81 -5.14 24.55
C ARG A 75 -9.33 -4.75 24.55
N PHE A 76 -9.04 -3.46 24.70
CA PHE A 76 -7.67 -2.99 24.75
C PHE A 76 -6.90 -3.59 25.94
N ASN A 77 -7.50 -3.70 27.13
CA ASN A 77 -6.79 -4.19 28.30
C ASN A 77 -6.75 -5.72 28.42
N GLU A 78 -7.88 -6.39 28.16
CA GLU A 78 -8.14 -7.77 28.57
C GLU A 78 -7.94 -8.79 27.44
N SER A 79 -7.98 -8.36 26.17
CA SER A 79 -7.87 -9.29 25.04
C SER A 79 -6.47 -9.91 24.93
N ILE A 80 -6.45 -11.23 24.72
CA ILE A 80 -5.26 -12.01 24.37
C ILE A 80 -4.80 -11.64 22.95
N GLU A 81 -5.74 -11.54 22.02
CA GLU A 81 -5.46 -11.10 20.66
C GLU A 81 -5.33 -9.57 20.61
N PRO A 82 -4.22 -9.03 20.08
CA PRO A 82 -4.00 -7.59 20.04
C PRO A 82 -4.94 -6.90 19.05
N LEU A 83 -5.64 -5.87 19.52
CA LEU A 83 -6.43 -4.99 18.66
C LEU A 83 -5.50 -4.24 17.69
N SER A 84 -5.78 -4.35 16.39
CA SER A 84 -4.99 -3.68 15.37
C SER A 84 -5.77 -2.60 14.64
N LEU A 85 -5.03 -1.59 14.17
CA LEU A 85 -5.48 -0.56 13.26
C LEU A 85 -4.94 -0.87 11.86
N LEU A 86 -5.82 -0.94 10.87
CA LEU A 86 -5.53 -1.17 9.46
C LEU A 86 -5.61 0.16 8.72
N LEU A 87 -4.46 0.60 8.21
CA LEU A 87 -4.30 1.80 7.41
C LEU A 87 -3.80 1.43 6.02
N GLU A 88 -3.78 2.39 5.11
CA GLU A 88 -2.97 2.33 3.90
C GLU A 88 -1.67 3.11 4.13
N ARG A 89 -0.54 2.59 3.64
CA ARG A 89 0.74 3.30 3.66
C ARG A 89 1.33 3.39 2.26
N SER A 90 2.03 4.49 1.99
CA SER A 90 2.86 4.63 0.79
C SER A 90 4.14 3.80 0.92
N ILE A 91 4.42 2.95 -0.07
CA ILE A 91 5.70 2.28 -0.25
C ILE A 91 6.34 2.74 -1.55
N THR A 92 7.57 3.25 -1.45
CA THR A 92 8.37 3.68 -2.61
C THR A 92 9.49 2.69 -2.91
N CYS A 93 9.55 2.19 -4.15
CA CYS A 93 10.67 1.37 -4.62
C CYS A 93 11.90 2.26 -4.88
N LYS A 94 13.02 1.93 -4.23
CA LYS A 94 14.35 2.52 -4.42
C LYS A 94 15.30 1.53 -5.10
N SER A 95 14.79 0.75 -6.06
CA SER A 95 15.61 -0.20 -6.78
C SER A 95 16.72 0.52 -7.54
N SER A 96 17.94 0.03 -7.40
CA SER A 96 19.10 0.52 -8.16
C SER A 96 18.90 0.37 -9.67
N LYS A 97 17.98 -0.50 -10.12
CA LYS A 97 17.66 -0.67 -11.53
C LYS A 97 17.04 0.59 -12.14
N GLN A 98 16.37 1.44 -11.36
CA GLN A 98 15.70 2.66 -11.87
C GLN A 98 16.63 3.54 -12.73
N LYS A 99 17.93 3.58 -12.42
CA LYS A 99 18.96 4.31 -13.21
C LYS A 99 18.99 3.95 -14.70
N PHE A 100 18.55 2.74 -15.07
CA PHE A 100 18.57 2.26 -16.45
C PHE A 100 17.38 2.73 -17.31
N LEU A 101 16.35 3.33 -16.71
CA LEU A 101 15.20 3.86 -17.45
C LEU A 101 15.44 5.22 -18.08
N GLN A 102 16.48 5.94 -17.64
CA GLN A 102 16.83 7.29 -18.14
C GLN A 102 15.65 8.28 -18.09
N ASP A 103 14.72 8.06 -17.16
CA ASP A 103 13.54 8.89 -16.92
C ASP A 103 13.31 9.01 -15.42
N ASP A 104 13.78 10.12 -14.85
CA ASP A 104 13.67 10.42 -13.42
C ASP A 104 12.22 10.70 -12.98
N SER A 105 11.29 10.88 -13.92
CA SER A 105 9.86 11.04 -13.62
C SER A 105 9.18 9.71 -13.27
N VAL A 106 9.81 8.58 -13.60
CA VAL A 106 9.28 7.25 -13.28
C VAL A 106 9.55 6.95 -11.80
N SER A 107 8.60 7.31 -10.95
CA SER A 107 8.54 6.85 -9.56
C SER A 107 7.69 5.58 -9.42
N CYS A 108 8.10 4.71 -8.51
CA CYS A 108 7.32 3.53 -8.16
C CYS A 108 6.86 3.66 -6.72
N THR A 109 5.67 4.22 -6.57
CA THR A 109 5.01 4.38 -5.28
C THR A 109 3.66 3.69 -5.35
N GLU A 110 3.38 2.83 -4.39
CA GLU A 110 2.13 2.06 -4.26
C GLU A 110 1.57 2.21 -2.84
N LEU A 111 0.25 2.34 -2.73
CA LEU A 111 -0.45 2.24 -1.45
C LEU A 111 -0.66 0.77 -1.12
N VAL A 112 -0.25 0.37 0.08
CA VAL A 112 -0.44 -1.01 0.56
C VAL A 112 -1.05 -1.03 1.94
N ASP A 113 -1.75 -2.12 2.25
CA ASP A 113 -2.30 -2.34 3.57
C ASP A 113 -1.22 -2.38 4.66
N ALA A 114 -1.51 -1.71 5.76
CA ALA A 114 -0.62 -1.50 6.88
C ALA A 114 -1.33 -1.83 8.19
N LYS A 115 -0.98 -2.98 8.77
CA LYS A 115 -1.48 -3.42 10.08
C LYS A 115 -0.59 -2.92 11.22
N TYR A 116 -1.18 -2.18 12.16
CA TYR A 116 -0.52 -1.65 13.35
C TYR A 116 -1.17 -2.21 14.61
N ASN A 117 -0.40 -2.89 15.45
CA ASN A 117 -0.89 -3.35 16.76
C ASN A 117 -0.98 -2.16 17.72
N LEU A 118 -2.19 -1.83 18.19
CA LEU A 118 -2.40 -0.70 19.10
C LEU A 118 -1.68 -0.89 20.45
N LYS A 119 -1.58 -2.12 20.97
CA LYS A 119 -0.82 -2.43 22.20
C LYS A 119 0.70 -2.22 22.03
N SER A 120 1.21 -2.29 20.80
CA SER A 120 2.62 -2.00 20.53
C SER A 120 2.89 -0.50 20.45
N LEU A 121 1.86 0.31 20.12
CA LEU A 121 1.96 1.75 20.04
C LEU A 121 1.67 2.42 21.39
N PHE A 122 0.71 1.89 22.14
CA PHE A 122 0.23 2.41 23.42
C PHE A 122 0.20 1.29 24.45
N ASN A 123 0.67 1.55 25.67
CA ASN A 123 0.75 0.55 26.73
C ASN A 123 -0.21 0.82 27.89
N LYS A 124 -1.03 1.88 27.80
CA LYS A 124 -2.01 2.25 28.82
C LYS A 124 -3.27 2.84 28.18
N ALA A 125 -4.44 2.45 28.70
CA ALA A 125 -5.72 3.06 28.38
C ALA A 125 -6.36 3.65 29.65
N THR A 126 -7.09 4.75 29.52
CA THR A 126 -7.88 5.37 30.60
C THR A 126 -9.22 5.88 30.07
N LEU A 127 -10.29 5.64 30.82
CA LEU A 127 -11.64 6.13 30.51
C LEU A 127 -11.83 7.56 31.01
N GLU A 128 -12.38 8.44 30.16
CA GLU A 128 -12.85 9.79 30.52
C GLU A 128 -11.88 10.60 31.39
N LEU A 129 -10.57 10.41 31.15
CA LEU A 129 -9.53 11.10 31.90
C LEU A 129 -9.21 12.42 31.23
N TYR A 130 -9.40 13.53 31.96
CA TYR A 130 -9.04 14.86 31.51
C TYR A 130 -7.56 14.96 31.14
N ASP A 131 -7.29 15.29 29.88
CA ASP A 131 -5.95 15.54 29.38
C ASP A 131 -5.56 17.00 29.66
N LYS A 132 -4.71 17.18 30.68
CA LYS A 132 -4.19 18.50 31.07
C LYS A 132 -3.39 19.22 29.97
N LYS A 133 -2.89 18.52 28.96
CA LYS A 133 -2.08 19.12 27.89
C LYS A 133 -2.93 19.80 26.84
N THR A 134 -4.04 19.17 26.47
CA THR A 134 -4.92 19.62 25.40
C THR A 134 -6.18 20.30 25.92
N GLY A 135 -6.55 20.04 27.17
CA GLY A 135 -7.79 20.53 27.78
C GLY A 135 -9.02 19.70 27.44
N PHE A 136 -8.85 18.54 26.78
CA PHE A 136 -9.94 17.67 26.38
C PHE A 136 -10.16 16.49 27.32
N THR A 137 -11.38 15.96 27.32
CA THR A 137 -11.69 14.66 27.93
C THR A 137 -12.15 13.73 26.81
N PRO A 138 -11.29 12.80 26.37
CA PRO A 138 -11.70 11.78 25.40
C PRO A 138 -12.44 10.63 26.09
N ASP A 139 -13.26 9.88 25.35
CA ASP A 139 -13.97 8.72 25.92
C ASP A 139 -12.99 7.65 26.40
N VAL A 140 -11.99 7.35 25.56
CA VAL A 140 -10.82 6.55 25.95
C VAL A 140 -9.55 7.24 25.48
N MET A 141 -8.64 7.51 26.41
CA MET A 141 -7.28 7.93 26.07
C MET A 141 -6.35 6.72 26.06
N LEU A 142 -5.74 6.46 24.91
CA LEU A 142 -4.58 5.59 24.79
C LEU A 142 -3.32 6.43 25.00
N SER A 143 -2.38 5.90 25.78
CA SER A 143 -1.10 6.55 26.06
C SER A 143 0.03 5.53 26.07
N ASN A 144 1.21 6.01 25.72
CA ASN A 144 2.45 5.28 25.87
C ASN A 144 3.28 5.96 26.96
N VAL A 145 3.49 5.26 28.08
CA VAL A 145 4.20 5.81 29.25
C VAL A 145 5.68 6.10 28.94
N ASP A 146 6.27 5.41 27.96
CA ASP A 146 7.71 5.48 27.68
C ASP A 146 8.09 6.66 26.77
N ASN A 147 7.17 7.12 25.91
CA ASN A 147 7.41 8.20 24.96
C ASN A 147 6.34 9.29 24.94
N ASP A 148 5.37 9.23 25.85
CA ASP A 148 4.28 10.21 26.04
C ASP A 148 3.38 10.40 24.80
N ASN A 149 3.45 9.51 23.81
CA ASN A 149 2.51 9.47 22.69
C ASN A 149 1.09 9.17 23.18
N ARG A 150 0.11 9.77 22.50
CA ARG A 150 -1.31 9.66 22.86
C ARG A 150 -2.17 9.45 21.63
N CYS A 151 -3.30 8.83 21.84
CA CYS A 151 -4.37 8.71 20.86
C CYS A 151 -5.70 8.77 21.59
N TYR A 152 -6.65 9.49 21.05
CA TYR A 152 -8.02 9.52 21.56
C TYR A 152 -8.88 8.54 20.80
N ILE A 153 -9.76 7.88 21.54
CA ILE A 153 -10.86 7.10 20.99
C ILE A 153 -12.11 7.84 21.38
N GLU A 154 -12.90 8.21 20.38
CA GLU A 154 -14.16 8.95 20.54
C GLU A 154 -15.29 8.09 19.99
N ILE A 155 -16.34 7.91 20.78
CA ILE A 155 -17.53 7.17 20.37
C ILE A 155 -18.57 8.16 19.89
N PHE A 156 -18.98 8.00 18.64
CA PHE A 156 -19.96 8.85 18.00
C PHE A 156 -21.28 8.09 17.86
N VAL A 157 -22.34 8.56 18.52
CA VAL A 157 -23.71 8.08 18.27
C VAL A 157 -24.52 9.13 17.52
N THR A 158 -24.59 10.35 18.05
CA THR A 158 -25.34 11.48 17.45
C THR A 158 -24.48 12.72 17.19
N HIS A 159 -23.36 12.87 17.90
CA HIS A 159 -22.46 14.01 17.78
C HIS A 159 -21.03 13.57 17.47
N ALA A 160 -20.55 13.97 16.28
CA ALA A 160 -19.18 13.73 15.86
C ALA A 160 -18.18 14.60 16.64
N CYS A 161 -16.90 14.28 16.50
CA CYS A 161 -15.78 14.97 17.12
C CYS A 161 -15.80 16.45 16.73
N THR A 162 -15.50 17.31 17.70
CA THR A 162 -15.49 18.75 17.46
C THR A 162 -14.31 19.15 16.58
N GLU A 163 -14.48 20.20 15.77
CA GLU A 163 -13.40 20.73 14.94
C GLU A 163 -12.19 21.14 15.78
N GLU A 164 -12.41 21.64 17.00
CA GLU A 164 -11.36 22.00 17.96
C GLU A 164 -10.51 20.79 18.38
N LYS A 165 -11.13 19.63 18.62
CA LYS A 165 -10.42 18.38 18.93
C LYS A 165 -9.63 17.91 17.71
N ILE A 166 -10.23 17.93 16.53
CA ILE A 166 -9.57 17.52 15.27
C ILE A 166 -8.36 18.42 14.98
N ALA A 167 -8.48 19.73 15.21
CA ALA A 167 -7.41 20.70 14.99
C ALA A 167 -6.28 20.65 16.05
N SER A 168 -6.34 19.73 17.03
CA SER A 168 -5.35 19.62 18.10
C SER A 168 -4.08 18.83 17.74
N ASP A 169 -4.01 18.31 16.51
CA ASP A 169 -2.94 17.42 16.00
C ASP A 169 -2.74 16.11 16.80
N ILE A 170 -3.58 15.82 17.80
CA ILE A 170 -3.59 14.53 18.48
C ILE A 170 -4.25 13.48 17.57
N PRO A 171 -3.68 12.27 17.43
CA PRO A 171 -4.35 11.17 16.73
C PRO A 171 -5.70 10.81 17.36
N ILE A 172 -6.76 10.77 16.56
CA ILE A 172 -8.12 10.43 17.02
C ILE A 172 -8.68 9.30 16.15
N ILE A 173 -9.12 8.22 16.79
CA ILE A 173 -9.95 7.18 16.19
C ILE A 173 -11.38 7.44 16.64
N GLU A 174 -12.21 7.93 15.74
CA GLU A 174 -13.64 8.09 16.00
C GLU A 174 -14.39 6.86 15.48
N ILE A 175 -15.27 6.30 16.32
CA ILE A 175 -16.04 5.10 16.04
C ILE A 175 -17.53 5.45 16.10
N SER A 176 -18.19 5.40 14.95
CA SER A 176 -19.64 5.55 14.85
C SER A 176 -20.35 4.30 15.36
N VAL A 177 -21.33 4.47 16.24
CA VAL A 177 -22.10 3.38 16.86
C VAL A 177 -23.59 3.67 16.70
N ASN A 178 -24.26 2.83 15.93
CA ASN A 178 -25.69 2.94 15.62
C ASN A 178 -26.52 1.92 16.38
N ASP A 179 -25.96 0.74 16.63
CA ASP A 179 -26.61 -0.36 17.33
C ASP A 179 -25.61 -1.26 18.08
N GLU A 180 -26.13 -2.33 18.70
CA GLU A 180 -25.32 -3.29 19.45
C GLU A 180 -24.37 -4.14 18.58
N ASN A 181 -24.59 -4.24 17.26
CA ASN A 181 -23.66 -4.95 16.37
C ASN A 181 -22.35 -4.16 16.21
N ASP A 182 -22.39 -2.83 16.24
CA ASP A 182 -21.19 -1.99 16.23
C ASP A 182 -20.35 -2.21 17.50
N ILE A 183 -21.00 -2.38 18.65
CA ILE A 183 -20.33 -2.74 19.91
C ILE A 183 -19.66 -4.11 19.78
N LYS A 184 -20.35 -5.08 19.17
CA LYS A 184 -19.77 -6.39 18.90
C LYS A 184 -18.57 -6.30 17.96
N TYR A 185 -18.64 -5.47 16.91
CA TYR A 185 -17.51 -5.21 16.02
C TYR A 185 -16.30 -4.67 16.80
N ILE A 186 -16.51 -3.70 17.69
CA ILE A 186 -15.47 -3.17 18.59
C ILE A 186 -14.84 -4.28 19.45
N GLN A 187 -15.59 -5.31 19.84
CA GLN A 187 -15.10 -6.44 20.65
C GLN A 187 -14.37 -7.53 19.86
N GLU A 188 -14.73 -7.75 18.59
CA GLU A 188 -14.27 -8.91 17.82
C GLU A 188 -13.39 -8.58 16.60
N CYS A 189 -13.52 -7.42 15.96
CA CYS A 189 -12.83 -7.07 14.71
C CYS A 189 -11.67 -6.05 14.86
N ASP A 190 -10.71 -6.07 13.94
CA ASP A 190 -9.71 -4.99 13.83
C ASP A 190 -10.36 -3.68 13.33
N LEU A 191 -9.78 -2.53 13.66
CA LEU A 191 -10.27 -1.24 13.17
C LEU A 191 -9.65 -0.94 11.81
N SER A 192 -10.45 -0.60 10.80
CA SER A 192 -9.97 -0.32 9.45
C SER A 192 -10.42 1.05 8.97
N ILE A 193 -9.50 1.80 8.34
CA ILE A 193 -9.81 3.09 7.69
C ILE A 193 -10.87 2.97 6.58
N ASN A 194 -11.00 1.78 5.98
CA ASN A 194 -11.98 1.52 4.92
C ASN A 194 -13.36 1.12 5.47
N HIS A 195 -13.50 0.99 6.80
CA HIS A 195 -14.78 0.67 7.42
C HIS A 195 -15.63 1.93 7.58
N ALA A 196 -16.90 1.88 7.15
CA ALA A 196 -17.79 3.04 7.12
C ALA A 196 -18.00 3.73 8.48
N ASN A 197 -17.87 2.97 9.58
CA ASN A 197 -18.07 3.46 10.94
C ASN A 197 -16.78 3.94 11.62
N ILE A 198 -15.65 3.99 10.91
CA ILE A 198 -14.35 4.40 11.48
C ILE A 198 -13.84 5.64 10.75
N SER A 199 -13.66 6.72 11.50
CA SER A 199 -13.00 7.94 11.03
C SER A 199 -11.67 8.10 11.75
N LEU A 200 -10.62 8.47 11.00
CA LEU A 200 -9.28 8.67 11.54
C LEU A 200 -8.86 10.11 11.31
N TYR A 201 -8.47 10.79 12.38
CA TYR A 201 -7.93 12.14 12.35
C TYR A 201 -6.50 12.15 12.86
N ASN A 202 -5.64 12.94 12.22
CA ASN A 202 -4.24 13.13 12.60
C ASN A 202 -3.43 11.82 12.69
N PHE A 203 -3.78 10.83 11.88
CA PHE A 203 -2.99 9.61 11.68
C PHE A 203 -2.09 9.75 10.46
N ASP A 204 -0.78 9.60 10.68
CA ASP A 204 0.20 9.54 9.59
C ASP A 204 0.81 8.14 9.48
N ALA A 205 0.41 7.42 8.43
CA ALA A 205 0.99 6.13 8.10
C ALA A 205 2.37 6.33 7.46
N LYS A 206 3.41 6.35 8.30
CA LYS A 206 4.80 6.55 7.87
C LYS A 206 5.14 5.75 6.61
N GLU A 207 5.56 6.49 5.59
CA GLU A 207 6.02 5.93 4.33
C GLU A 207 7.20 4.98 4.55
N ARG A 208 7.30 3.98 3.66
CA ARG A 208 8.44 3.06 3.66
C ARG A 208 9.10 3.03 2.29
N SER A 209 10.38 2.68 2.28
CA SER A 209 11.09 2.38 1.05
C SER A 209 11.63 0.97 1.03
N VAL A 210 11.51 0.33 -0.12
CA VAL A 210 12.02 -1.03 -0.38
C VAL A 210 13.05 -0.99 -1.50
N HIS A 211 14.02 -1.92 -1.48
CA HIS A 211 15.06 -1.99 -2.52
C HIS A 211 14.68 -2.88 -3.70
N GLU A 212 13.69 -3.74 -3.51
CA GLU A 212 13.11 -4.60 -4.54
C GLU A 212 11.68 -4.16 -4.82
N CYS A 213 11.31 -4.08 -6.08
CA CYS A 213 10.01 -3.58 -6.46
C CYS A 213 8.94 -4.66 -6.33
N HIS A 214 7.78 -4.29 -5.77
CA HIS A 214 6.63 -5.18 -5.62
C HIS A 214 5.87 -5.35 -6.94
N GLY A 215 5.01 -6.37 -7.01
CA GLY A 215 4.41 -6.89 -8.25
C GLY A 215 3.72 -5.84 -9.14
N ASN A 216 3.08 -4.82 -8.57
CA ASN A 216 2.37 -3.78 -9.34
C ASN A 216 3.22 -2.53 -9.62
N CYS A 217 4.52 -2.57 -9.34
CA CYS A 217 5.40 -1.45 -9.56
C CYS A 217 5.36 -0.97 -11.02
N LYS A 218 5.23 0.35 -11.23
CA LYS A 218 5.23 0.95 -12.58
C LYS A 218 6.48 0.58 -13.39
N LEU A 219 7.61 0.35 -12.73
CA LEU A 219 8.85 -0.14 -13.34
C LEU A 219 8.62 -1.44 -14.12
N ASN A 220 7.71 -2.31 -13.68
CA ASN A 220 7.41 -3.60 -14.32
C ASN A 220 6.73 -3.44 -15.69
N SER A 221 6.15 -2.27 -15.98
CA SER A 221 5.53 -1.98 -17.27
C SER A 221 6.53 -1.66 -18.38
N HIS A 222 7.77 -1.31 -18.02
CA HIS A 222 8.81 -1.00 -19.00
C HIS A 222 9.34 -2.27 -19.67
N LYS A 223 9.64 -2.15 -20.97
CA LYS A 223 10.21 -3.22 -21.78
C LYS A 223 11.58 -2.83 -22.29
N PHE A 224 12.46 -3.81 -22.32
CA PHE A 224 13.81 -3.69 -22.84
C PHE A 224 13.99 -4.64 -24.00
N GLU A 225 14.80 -4.22 -24.96
CA GLU A 225 15.29 -5.07 -26.04
C GLU A 225 16.74 -5.45 -25.79
N THR A 226 17.02 -6.75 -25.90
CA THR A 226 18.36 -7.31 -25.83
C THR A 226 18.73 -7.86 -27.21
N TRP A 227 19.86 -7.39 -27.73
CA TRP A 227 20.34 -7.74 -29.05
C TRP A 227 21.51 -8.73 -29.00
N SER A 228 21.53 -9.70 -29.91
CA SER A 228 22.65 -10.64 -30.06
C SER A 228 22.94 -10.95 -31.52
N LEU A 229 24.13 -11.45 -31.81
CA LEU A 229 24.55 -11.86 -33.14
C LEU A 229 24.60 -13.39 -33.21
N SER A 230 23.88 -13.97 -34.16
CA SER A 230 23.92 -15.40 -34.43
C SER A 230 25.25 -15.84 -35.07
N PRO A 231 25.56 -17.15 -35.09
CA PRO A 231 26.71 -17.68 -35.82
C PRO A 231 26.71 -17.38 -37.33
N SER A 232 25.56 -16.98 -37.91
CA SER A 232 25.44 -16.60 -39.32
C SER A 232 25.58 -15.09 -39.56
N GLY A 233 25.91 -14.32 -38.52
CA GLY A 233 25.95 -12.85 -38.54
C GLY A 233 24.56 -12.19 -38.56
N ARG A 234 23.51 -12.90 -38.14
CA ARG A 234 22.15 -12.34 -38.08
C ARG A 234 21.90 -11.71 -36.71
N LEU A 235 21.34 -10.51 -36.68
CA LEU A 235 20.90 -9.88 -35.44
C LEU A 235 19.61 -10.54 -34.96
N ASN A 236 19.60 -10.92 -33.68
CA ASN A 236 18.43 -11.39 -32.96
C ASN A 236 18.05 -10.33 -31.92
N LYS A 237 16.74 -10.09 -31.78
CA LYS A 237 16.16 -9.22 -30.76
C LYS A 237 15.28 -10.04 -29.85
N VAL A 238 15.48 -9.92 -28.55
CA VAL A 238 14.58 -10.44 -27.51
C VAL A 238 14.00 -9.25 -26.75
N VAL A 239 12.68 -9.20 -26.61
CA VAL A 239 12.00 -8.15 -25.83
C VAL A 239 11.48 -8.77 -24.54
N GLN A 240 11.85 -8.18 -23.40
CA GLN A 240 11.45 -8.67 -22.08
C GLN A 240 11.03 -7.52 -21.17
N SER A 241 10.21 -7.84 -20.15
CA SER A 241 9.88 -6.87 -19.10
C SER A 241 11.11 -6.58 -18.27
N PHE A 242 11.26 -5.31 -17.90
CA PHE A 242 12.32 -4.80 -17.07
C PHE A 242 12.46 -5.54 -15.73
N ASN A 243 11.36 -6.05 -15.18
CA ASN A 243 11.38 -6.79 -13.91
C ASN A 243 12.18 -8.09 -13.99
N TYR A 244 12.20 -8.74 -15.16
CA TYR A 244 12.87 -10.03 -15.35
C TYR A 244 14.36 -9.89 -15.68
N LEU A 245 14.85 -8.67 -15.91
CA LEU A 245 16.24 -8.40 -16.22
C LEU A 245 17.09 -8.24 -14.96
N SER A 246 18.21 -8.95 -14.86
CA SER A 246 19.20 -8.74 -13.81
C SER A 246 19.96 -7.41 -13.99
N ILE A 247 20.66 -6.95 -12.96
CA ILE A 247 21.51 -5.75 -13.08
C ILE A 247 22.64 -6.01 -14.09
N GLU A 248 23.24 -7.20 -14.06
CA GLU A 248 24.29 -7.59 -14.99
C GLU A 248 23.81 -7.53 -16.43
N GLU A 249 22.59 -8.00 -16.72
CA GLU A 249 21.99 -7.94 -18.06
C GLU A 249 21.71 -6.50 -18.52
N LEU A 250 21.36 -5.59 -17.60
CA LEU A 250 21.10 -4.18 -17.88
C LEU A 250 22.37 -3.36 -18.10
N GLU A 251 23.50 -3.80 -17.53
CA GLU A 251 24.81 -3.14 -17.70
C GLU A 251 25.48 -3.51 -19.03
N VAL A 252 25.07 -4.62 -19.67
CA VAL A 252 25.60 -4.99 -20.97
C VAL A 252 25.12 -3.97 -22.03
N SER A 253 26.06 -3.51 -22.85
CA SER A 253 25.80 -2.51 -23.91
C SER A 253 24.77 -2.93 -24.95
N ASN A 254 24.37 -4.21 -24.98
CA ASN A 254 23.41 -4.80 -25.91
C ASN A 254 21.95 -4.79 -25.42
N CYS A 255 21.69 -4.25 -24.22
CA CYS A 255 20.37 -4.18 -23.61
C CYS A 255 19.97 -2.72 -23.38
N TRP A 256 18.78 -2.32 -23.84
CA TRP A 256 18.29 -0.94 -23.63
C TRP A 256 16.75 -0.84 -23.73
N PRO A 257 16.15 0.26 -23.24
CA PRO A 257 14.70 0.44 -23.29
C PRO A 257 14.15 0.42 -24.73
N VAL A 258 12.98 -0.20 -24.92
CA VAL A 258 12.29 -0.18 -26.23
C VAL A 258 11.84 1.24 -26.61
N THR A 259 11.67 2.12 -25.63
CA THR A 259 11.31 3.54 -25.83
C THR A 259 12.50 4.44 -26.17
N LEU A 260 13.73 3.91 -26.21
CA LEU A 260 14.91 4.69 -26.52
C LEU A 260 14.78 5.40 -27.89
N ASP A 261 15.27 6.64 -27.95
CA ASP A 261 15.24 7.45 -29.17
C ASP A 261 15.91 6.72 -30.36
N ASN A 262 15.33 6.89 -31.56
CA ASN A 262 15.77 6.16 -32.75
C ASN A 262 17.19 6.53 -33.20
N LEU A 263 17.63 7.78 -33.00
CA LEU A 263 19.00 8.19 -33.30
C LEU A 263 19.98 7.47 -32.38
N ILE A 264 19.69 7.46 -31.07
CA ILE A 264 20.53 6.78 -30.07
C ILE A 264 20.53 5.27 -30.30
N LYS A 265 19.38 4.66 -30.63
CA LYS A 265 19.29 3.24 -31.01
C LYS A 265 20.18 2.93 -32.21
N SER A 266 20.17 3.80 -33.23
CA SER A 266 21.01 3.62 -34.42
C SER A 266 22.50 3.65 -34.10
N GLU A 267 22.92 4.52 -33.19
CA GLU A 267 24.31 4.58 -32.72
C GLU A 267 24.67 3.31 -31.94
N LYS A 268 23.84 2.94 -30.95
CA LYS A 268 24.06 1.76 -30.10
C LYS A 268 24.15 0.47 -30.91
N ILE A 269 23.21 0.21 -31.82
CA ILE A 269 23.22 -1.03 -32.62
C ILE A 269 24.43 -1.09 -33.56
N THR A 270 24.85 0.06 -34.10
CA THR A 270 26.01 0.14 -34.99
C THR A 270 27.30 -0.15 -34.21
N CYS A 271 27.46 0.42 -33.02
CA CYS A 271 28.57 0.12 -32.13
C CYS A 271 28.55 -1.35 -31.70
N LEU A 272 27.40 -1.87 -31.28
CA LEU A 272 27.24 -3.26 -30.88
C LEU A 272 27.70 -4.24 -31.98
N VAL A 273 27.23 -4.05 -33.22
CA VAL A 273 27.61 -4.93 -34.34
C VAL A 273 29.12 -4.88 -34.60
N LYS A 274 29.76 -3.72 -34.44
CA LYS A 274 31.21 -3.58 -34.59
C LYS A 274 31.97 -4.28 -33.45
N ASP A 275 31.47 -4.16 -32.23
CA ASP A 275 32.08 -4.78 -31.05
C ASP A 275 31.93 -6.31 -31.05
N MET A 276 30.78 -6.81 -31.52
CA MET A 276 30.51 -8.25 -31.64
C MET A 276 31.22 -8.91 -32.83
N ASP A 277 31.57 -8.14 -33.87
CA ASP A 277 32.31 -8.62 -35.03
C ASP A 277 33.47 -7.66 -35.44
N PRO A 278 34.50 -7.55 -34.58
CA PRO A 278 35.59 -6.58 -34.76
C PRO A 278 36.51 -6.92 -35.93
N ARG A 279 36.53 -8.19 -36.34
CA ARG A 279 37.30 -8.68 -37.50
C ARG A 279 36.51 -8.59 -38.80
N ASN A 280 35.27 -8.08 -38.74
CA ASN A 280 34.39 -7.92 -39.89
C ASN A 280 34.19 -9.23 -40.68
N VAL A 281 34.02 -10.34 -39.96
CA VAL A 281 33.78 -11.68 -40.50
C VAL A 281 32.46 -11.75 -41.26
N TYR A 282 31.46 -10.98 -40.81
CA TYR A 282 30.12 -10.97 -41.41
C TYR A 282 29.85 -9.68 -42.15
N GLU A 283 29.50 -9.74 -43.44
CA GLU A 283 29.06 -8.58 -44.19
C GLU A 283 27.71 -8.08 -43.65
N ASN A 284 27.70 -6.84 -43.14
CA ASN A 284 26.53 -6.23 -42.52
C ASN A 284 26.47 -4.74 -42.89
N CYS A 285 25.35 -4.28 -43.44
CA CYS A 285 25.22 -2.89 -43.89
C CYS A 285 25.43 -1.89 -42.75
N LEU A 286 25.16 -2.23 -41.49
CA LEU A 286 25.45 -1.35 -40.34
C LEU A 286 26.95 -0.99 -40.21
N LYS A 287 27.84 -1.80 -40.76
CA LYS A 287 29.30 -1.54 -40.81
C LYS A 287 29.76 -0.87 -42.11
N CYS A 288 28.83 -0.66 -43.06
CA CYS A 288 29.14 -0.09 -44.37
C CYS A 288 29.35 1.42 -44.27
N ALA A 289 30.33 1.97 -45.02
CA ALA A 289 30.56 3.40 -45.14
C ALA A 289 29.40 4.18 -45.78
N SER A 290 28.49 3.49 -46.46
CA SER A 290 27.31 4.09 -47.09
C SER A 290 26.04 3.96 -46.25
N ALA A 291 26.11 3.38 -45.05
CA ALA A 291 24.96 3.26 -44.17
C ALA A 291 24.74 4.51 -43.33
N LYS A 292 23.49 4.91 -43.23
CA LYS A 292 23.02 5.98 -42.36
C LYS A 292 21.76 5.51 -41.65
N GLY A 293 21.71 5.74 -40.35
CA GLY A 293 20.55 5.39 -39.56
C GLY A 293 20.27 3.89 -39.48
N TRP A 294 19.32 3.58 -38.62
CA TRP A 294 18.81 2.25 -38.37
C TRP A 294 17.33 2.35 -38.09
N ASP A 295 16.59 1.42 -38.68
CA ASP A 295 15.17 1.23 -38.42
C ASP A 295 14.88 -0.28 -38.42
N ASP A 296 14.98 -0.87 -37.23
CA ASP A 296 14.61 -2.24 -36.87
C ASP A 296 14.76 -3.29 -38.00
N GLY A 297 16.00 -3.51 -38.45
CA GLY A 297 16.32 -4.47 -39.51
C GLY A 297 16.69 -3.84 -40.85
N LYS A 298 16.53 -2.52 -40.98
CA LYS A 298 16.90 -1.78 -42.19
C LYS A 298 17.85 -0.63 -41.88
N THR A 299 18.62 -0.24 -42.88
CA THR A 299 19.49 0.93 -42.84
C THR A 299 19.34 1.74 -44.11
N VAL A 300 19.46 3.07 -44.02
CA VAL A 300 19.39 3.95 -45.19
C VAL A 300 20.73 3.90 -45.91
N CYS A 301 20.72 3.42 -47.16
CA CYS A 301 21.91 3.38 -48.00
C CYS A 301 22.02 4.68 -48.82
N THR A 302 23.10 5.43 -48.64
CA THR A 302 23.34 6.69 -49.39
C THR A 302 23.61 6.46 -50.87
N VAL A 303 24.25 5.35 -51.22
CA VAL A 303 24.54 4.98 -52.62
C VAL A 303 23.27 4.60 -53.37
N LYS A 304 22.40 3.79 -52.73
CA LYS A 304 21.13 3.35 -53.33
C LYS A 304 19.98 4.33 -53.10
N ARG A 305 20.18 5.34 -52.25
CA ARG A 305 19.19 6.36 -51.85
C ARG A 305 17.86 5.76 -51.37
N THR A 306 17.94 4.63 -50.67
CA THR A 306 16.76 3.91 -50.16
C THR A 306 17.11 3.13 -48.89
N SER A 307 16.09 2.68 -48.17
CA SER A 307 16.21 1.80 -47.01
C SER A 307 16.38 0.35 -47.48
N VAL A 308 17.45 -0.31 -47.00
CA VAL A 308 17.81 -1.68 -47.38
C VAL A 308 17.90 -2.57 -46.14
N PRO A 309 17.57 -3.87 -46.23
CA PRO A 309 17.84 -4.82 -45.15
C PRO A 309 19.32 -4.83 -44.80
N TYR A 310 19.66 -4.91 -43.51
CA TYR A 310 21.06 -4.87 -43.10
C TYR A 310 21.90 -6.06 -43.60
N THR A 311 21.23 -7.16 -43.95
CA THR A 311 21.85 -8.36 -44.52
C THR A 311 22.18 -8.22 -46.00
N GLU A 312 21.71 -7.15 -46.68
CA GLU A 312 21.93 -6.95 -48.11
C GLU A 312 23.41 -6.83 -48.47
N ALA A 313 24.26 -6.46 -47.50
CA ALA A 313 25.71 -6.43 -47.65
C ALA A 313 26.27 -7.73 -48.25
N LYS A 314 25.68 -8.89 -47.92
CA LYS A 314 26.08 -10.24 -48.39
C LYS A 314 26.12 -10.42 -49.91
N VAL A 315 25.37 -9.60 -50.63
CA VAL A 315 25.23 -9.68 -52.10
C VAL A 315 25.46 -8.32 -52.76
N CYS A 316 25.87 -7.31 -52.00
CA CYS A 316 25.96 -5.93 -52.48
C CYS A 316 27.36 -5.62 -53.01
N LYS A 317 27.47 -5.45 -54.33
CA LYS A 317 28.73 -5.05 -55.01
C LYS A 317 29.31 -3.69 -54.56
N HIS A 318 28.53 -2.86 -53.87
CA HIS A 318 28.95 -1.54 -53.36
C HIS A 318 29.31 -1.57 -51.88
N TYR A 319 29.24 -2.72 -51.21
CA TYR A 319 29.59 -2.84 -49.81
C TYR A 319 31.07 -2.48 -49.59
N LYS A 320 31.31 -1.54 -48.67
CA LYS A 320 32.64 -1.16 -48.21
C LYS A 320 32.58 -0.99 -46.71
N ALA A 321 33.21 -1.91 -45.98
CA ALA A 321 33.29 -1.81 -44.54
C ALA A 321 34.13 -0.60 -44.12
N TYR A 322 33.69 0.10 -43.08
CA TYR A 322 34.49 1.17 -42.49
C TYR A 322 35.73 0.58 -41.81
N SER A 323 36.93 1.04 -42.16
CA SER A 323 38.12 0.83 -41.34
C SER A 323 38.05 1.81 -40.16
N TRP A 324 37.68 1.34 -38.97
CA TRP A 324 37.56 2.22 -37.81
C TRP A 324 38.34 1.69 -36.62
N SER A 325 39.05 2.59 -35.94
CA SER A 325 39.63 2.41 -34.62
C SER A 325 38.68 3.00 -33.57
N CYS A 326 38.21 2.22 -32.60
CA CYS A 326 37.20 2.67 -31.64
C CYS A 326 37.71 3.80 -30.70
N PRO A 327 37.08 4.98 -30.65
CA PRO A 327 37.20 5.97 -29.59
C PRO A 327 36.35 5.61 -28.36
N CYS A 328 35.56 4.53 -28.38
CA CYS A 328 34.70 4.12 -27.27
C CYS A 328 35.44 3.64 -26.01
N LYS A 329 36.77 3.52 -26.04
CA LYS A 329 37.58 3.20 -24.85
C LYS A 329 37.95 4.41 -23.98
N SER A 330 37.53 5.63 -24.33
CA SER A 330 37.85 6.85 -23.58
C SER A 330 36.61 7.51 -22.95
N GLY A 331 35.92 6.81 -22.06
CA GLY A 331 34.82 7.39 -21.30
C GLY A 331 34.06 6.39 -20.45
N ALA A 332 34.66 5.99 -19.33
CA ALA A 332 33.89 5.53 -18.19
C ALA A 332 33.24 6.77 -17.56
N TRP A 333 31.91 6.79 -17.52
CA TRP A 333 31.10 7.65 -16.66
C TRP A 333 30.14 6.76 -15.90
#